data_AF-A0A8B7DZS6-F1
#
_entry.id   AF-A0A8B7DZS6-F1
#
_cell.length_a   1.000
_cell.length_b   1.000
_cell.length_c   1.000
_cell.angle_alpha   90.00
_cell.angle_beta   90.00
_cell.angle_gamma   90.00
#
_symmetry.space_group_name_H-M   'P 1'
#
loop_
_entity.id
_entity.type
_entity.pdbx_description
1 polymer ?
#
loop_
_entity_poly.entity_id
_entity_poly.type
_entity_poly.pdbx_seq_one_letter_code
_entity_poly.pdbx_strand_id
1 'polypeptide(L)'
;SVDESEKIKLLQSDDNDDVQKNGEISLVKENISKLKTNTKFDSKDETESELKYGTVSTFREESRYKKLLRNKNFILSISLYGMSTMTTGGFDDLFPVFAATDIKYNGLSMKTSDIGTLYFATGLTVVVIQFTVITKIVARFGAKKVFSVATVLFSIQIFLLPTTNKIKNRTFLWVALWLTQCLMRTTYNAGVMCVNIFINNSVDSEQLGVANGLALSVSSIGRSLSSISVGLAYSWSLNNVKKRSSKESSLGFPFNEYFAFIILSFLSILITVVASFLPESINKKKIPECITKIKIPESIYKEKIPEEIEEKSTL
;
A
#
# COMPACT_ATOMS: atom_id res chain seq x y z
N SER A 1 -21.43 17.61 40.47
CA SER A 1 -22.49 16.58 40.48
C SER A 1 -22.94 16.36 39.06
N VAL A 2 -23.11 15.10 38.65
CA VAL A 2 -23.01 14.57 37.27
C VAL A 2 -21.53 14.46 36.86
N ASP A 3 -20.90 13.31 36.62
CA ASP A 3 -21.41 11.95 36.51
C ASP A 3 -20.29 10.94 36.85
N GLU A 4 -20.28 10.43 38.08
CA GLU A 4 -19.43 9.28 38.47
C GLU A 4 -20.20 7.96 38.30
N SER A 5 -21.52 8.04 38.07
CA SER A 5 -22.44 6.92 37.81
C SER A 5 -22.43 6.42 36.37
N GLU A 6 -22.19 7.28 35.37
CA GLU A 6 -22.04 6.89 33.95
C GLU A 6 -20.74 6.15 33.68
N LYS A 7 -19.64 6.52 34.36
CA LYS A 7 -18.35 5.82 34.21
C LYS A 7 -18.38 4.40 34.75
N ILE A 8 -19.14 4.14 35.81
CA ILE A 8 -19.31 2.80 36.38
C ILE A 8 -20.22 1.95 35.48
N LYS A 9 -21.23 2.53 34.84
CA LYS A 9 -22.11 1.80 33.88
C LYS A 9 -21.41 1.41 32.58
N LEU A 10 -20.52 2.25 32.05
CA LEU A 10 -19.76 1.94 30.83
C LEU A 10 -18.66 0.88 31.06
N LEU A 11 -18.06 0.84 32.26
CA LEU A 11 -17.09 -0.21 32.62
C LEU A 11 -17.79 -1.56 32.89
N GLN A 12 -19.01 -1.55 33.44
CA GLN A 12 -19.79 -2.76 33.68
C GLN A 12 -20.43 -3.37 32.40
N SER A 13 -20.62 -2.58 31.34
CA SER A 13 -21.13 -3.11 30.05
C SER A 13 -20.06 -3.84 29.23
N ASP A 14 -18.80 -3.39 29.28
CA ASP A 14 -17.69 -4.07 28.58
C ASP A 14 -17.22 -5.32 29.35
N ASP A 15 -17.23 -5.30 30.68
CA ASP A 15 -16.84 -6.47 31.50
C ASP A 15 -17.84 -7.63 31.39
N ASN A 16 -19.14 -7.38 31.21
CA ASN A 16 -20.14 -8.46 31.10
C ASN A 16 -20.03 -9.22 29.77
N ASP A 17 -19.70 -8.54 28.67
CA ASP A 17 -19.47 -9.20 27.37
C ASP A 17 -18.16 -10.02 27.38
N ASP A 18 -17.11 -9.56 28.07
CA ASP A 18 -15.86 -10.30 28.21
C ASP A 18 -15.94 -11.44 29.26
N VAL A 19 -16.74 -11.30 30.33
CA VAL A 19 -17.00 -12.37 31.30
C VAL A 19 -17.84 -13.49 30.67
N GLN A 20 -18.83 -13.17 29.83
CA GLN A 20 -19.64 -14.16 29.15
C GLN A 20 -18.85 -14.91 28.05
N LYS A 21 -17.96 -14.20 27.33
CA LYS A 21 -16.98 -14.81 26.39
C LYS A 21 -15.94 -15.66 27.10
N ASN A 22 -15.40 -15.20 28.23
CA ASN A 22 -14.41 -15.95 29.01
C ASN A 22 -15.03 -17.19 29.68
N GLY A 23 -16.30 -17.13 30.07
CA GLY A 23 -17.07 -18.29 30.55
C GLY A 23 -17.22 -19.37 29.48
N GLU A 24 -17.59 -18.99 28.25
CA GLU A 24 -17.66 -19.93 27.11
C GLU A 24 -16.29 -20.51 26.74
N ILE A 25 -15.23 -19.69 26.78
CA ILE A 25 -13.85 -20.14 26.51
C ILE A 25 -13.34 -21.08 27.62
N SER A 26 -13.71 -20.85 28.89
CA SER A 26 -13.36 -21.71 30.03
C SER A 26 -14.06 -23.07 29.94
N LEU A 27 -15.36 -23.09 29.63
CA LEU A 27 -16.14 -24.32 29.41
C LEU A 27 -15.61 -25.15 28.23
N VAL A 28 -15.19 -24.49 27.15
CA VAL A 28 -14.55 -25.16 26.00
C VAL A 28 -13.17 -25.71 26.37
N LYS A 29 -12.36 -24.97 27.14
CA LYS A 29 -11.04 -25.45 27.62
C LYS A 29 -11.17 -26.63 28.58
N GLU A 30 -12.16 -26.61 29.48
CA GLU A 30 -12.41 -27.68 30.44
C GLU A 30 -12.90 -28.96 29.75
N ASN A 31 -13.74 -28.82 28.72
CA ASN A 31 -14.17 -29.95 27.88
C ASN A 31 -13.01 -30.51 27.04
N ILE A 32 -12.10 -29.66 26.56
CA ILE A 32 -10.88 -30.09 25.84
C ILE A 32 -9.88 -30.76 26.80
N SER A 33 -9.75 -30.31 28.05
CA SER A 33 -8.87 -30.96 29.04
C SER A 33 -9.42 -32.32 29.46
N LYS A 34 -10.74 -32.44 29.64
CA LYS A 34 -11.43 -33.72 29.91
C LYS A 34 -11.31 -34.72 28.75
N LEU A 35 -11.28 -34.23 27.50
CA LEU A 35 -10.99 -35.03 26.31
C LEU A 35 -9.53 -35.50 26.21
N LYS A 36 -8.57 -34.74 26.75
CA LYS A 36 -7.14 -35.10 26.75
C LYS A 36 -6.76 -36.10 27.84
N THR A 37 -7.47 -36.12 28.97
CA THR A 37 -7.15 -37.01 30.10
C THR A 37 -7.60 -38.47 29.91
N ASN A 38 -8.49 -38.76 28.94
CA ASN A 38 -9.00 -40.11 28.71
C ASN A 38 -8.29 -40.92 27.63
N THR A 39 -7.21 -40.39 27.05
CA THR A 39 -6.47 -41.07 25.98
C THR A 39 -5.04 -41.30 26.42
N LYS A 40 -4.79 -42.41 27.12
CA LYS A 40 -3.44 -43.01 27.17
C LYS A 40 -3.13 -43.44 25.75
N PHE A 41 -2.33 -42.65 25.03
CA PHE A 41 -1.95 -42.93 23.65
C PHE A 41 -0.45 -43.24 23.56
N ASP A 42 -0.17 -44.28 22.80
CA ASP A 42 1.08 -45.01 22.66
C ASP A 42 2.10 -44.16 21.89
N SER A 43 3.39 -44.32 22.17
CA SER A 43 4.48 -43.47 21.69
C SER A 43 4.80 -43.59 20.18
N LYS A 44 3.92 -44.24 19.40
CA LYS A 44 4.00 -44.32 17.92
C LYS A 44 3.17 -43.27 17.19
N ASP A 45 2.27 -42.58 17.88
CA ASP A 45 1.34 -41.63 17.25
C ASP A 45 1.87 -40.19 17.15
N GLU A 46 2.95 -39.84 17.85
CA GLU A 46 3.57 -38.51 17.73
C GLU A 46 4.13 -38.29 16.31
N THR A 47 4.81 -39.29 15.73
CA THR A 47 5.37 -39.20 14.38
C THR A 47 4.29 -39.15 13.29
N GLU A 48 3.20 -39.89 13.46
CA GLU A 48 2.09 -39.92 12.49
C GLU A 48 1.22 -38.67 12.58
N SER A 49 1.09 -38.09 13.78
CA SER A 49 0.39 -36.82 14.01
C SER A 49 1.21 -35.61 13.52
N GLU A 50 2.54 -35.58 13.68
CA GLU A 50 3.39 -34.55 13.07
C GLU A 50 3.38 -34.64 11.53
N LEU A 51 3.43 -35.86 10.98
CA LEU A 51 3.34 -36.06 9.52
C LEU A 51 1.95 -35.64 9.00
N LYS A 52 0.86 -35.95 9.71
CA LYS A 52 -0.49 -35.47 9.37
C LYS A 52 -0.64 -33.97 9.54
N TYR A 53 -0.13 -33.36 10.61
CA TYR A 53 -0.21 -31.91 10.80
C TYR A 53 0.60 -31.17 9.75
N GLY A 54 1.81 -31.65 9.41
CA GLY A 54 2.63 -31.11 8.32
C GLY A 54 2.01 -31.32 6.95
N THR A 55 1.43 -32.49 6.68
CA THR A 55 0.75 -32.76 5.41
C THR A 55 -0.53 -31.92 5.28
N VAL A 56 -1.35 -31.84 6.33
CA VAL A 56 -2.60 -31.06 6.35
C VAL A 56 -2.33 -29.55 6.31
N SER A 57 -1.28 -29.05 7.00
CA SER A 57 -0.90 -27.64 6.89
C SER A 57 -0.46 -27.30 5.47
N THR A 58 0.34 -28.17 4.83
CA THR A 58 0.83 -27.97 3.46
C THR A 58 -0.32 -28.04 2.44
N PHE A 59 -1.22 -29.02 2.55
CA PHE A 59 -2.43 -29.12 1.70
C PHE A 59 -3.39 -27.94 1.90
N ARG A 60 -3.58 -27.48 3.14
CA ARG A 60 -4.41 -26.32 3.45
C ARG A 60 -3.80 -25.03 2.91
N GLU A 61 -2.48 -24.89 2.94
CA GLU A 61 -1.76 -23.77 2.32
C GLU A 61 -1.88 -23.78 0.79
N GLU A 62 -1.62 -24.90 0.11
CA GLU A 62 -1.78 -25.01 -1.35
C GLU A 62 -3.20 -24.61 -1.78
N SER A 63 -4.23 -25.01 -1.02
CA SER A 63 -5.62 -24.60 -1.28
C SER A 63 -5.82 -23.08 -1.16
N ARG A 64 -5.13 -22.42 -0.24
CA ARG A 64 -5.22 -20.97 0.00
C ARG A 64 -4.52 -20.17 -1.11
N TYR A 65 -3.31 -20.57 -1.51
CA TYR A 65 -2.58 -19.94 -2.61
C TYR A 65 -3.34 -20.09 -3.93
N LYS A 66 -3.82 -21.30 -4.25
CA LYS A 66 -4.59 -21.56 -5.46
C LYS A 66 -5.90 -20.76 -5.51
N LYS A 67 -6.60 -20.63 -4.37
CA LYS A 67 -7.82 -19.80 -4.26
C LYS A 67 -7.52 -18.32 -4.52
N LEU A 68 -6.43 -17.80 -3.95
CA LEU A 68 -6.00 -16.40 -4.16
C LEU A 68 -5.60 -16.14 -5.60
N LEU A 69 -4.78 -17.01 -6.19
CA LEU A 69 -4.31 -16.84 -7.58
C LEU A 69 -5.42 -16.99 -8.62
N ARG A 70 -6.52 -17.67 -8.27
CA ARG A 70 -7.73 -17.74 -9.13
C ARG A 70 -8.56 -16.44 -9.07
N ASN A 71 -8.38 -15.61 -8.06
CA ASN A 71 -9.10 -14.36 -7.93
C ASN A 71 -8.48 -13.28 -8.84
N LYS A 72 -9.18 -12.97 -9.93
CA LYS A 72 -8.74 -11.98 -10.93
C LYS A 72 -8.49 -10.59 -10.32
N ASN A 73 -9.31 -10.15 -9.37
CA ASN A 73 -9.15 -8.83 -8.74
C ASN A 73 -7.89 -8.78 -7.86
N PHE A 74 -7.59 -9.87 -7.16
CA PHE A 74 -6.36 -9.99 -6.38
C PHE A 74 -5.12 -10.00 -7.28
N ILE A 75 -5.11 -10.82 -8.34
CA ILE A 75 -4.01 -10.86 -9.32
C ILE A 75 -3.77 -9.50 -9.97
N LEU A 76 -4.84 -8.79 -10.35
CA LEU A 76 -4.72 -7.46 -10.93
C LEU A 76 -4.17 -6.46 -9.90
N SER A 77 -4.60 -6.55 -8.64
CA SER A 77 -4.12 -5.67 -7.56
C SER A 77 -2.64 -5.89 -7.24
N ILE A 78 -2.17 -7.13 -7.13
CA ILE A 78 -0.74 -7.41 -6.88
C ILE A 78 0.13 -7.07 -8.09
N SER A 79 -0.40 -7.22 -9.32
CA SER A 79 0.28 -6.78 -10.55
C SER A 79 0.43 -5.26 -10.57
N LEU A 80 -0.64 -4.52 -10.24
CA LEU A 80 -0.60 -3.06 -10.08
C LEU A 80 0.37 -2.64 -8.98
N TYR A 81 0.47 -3.41 -7.91
CA TYR A 81 1.41 -3.14 -6.82
C TYR A 81 2.85 -3.27 -7.30
N GLY A 82 3.20 -4.39 -7.94
CA GLY A 82 4.53 -4.61 -8.50
C GLY A 82 4.92 -3.55 -9.53
N MET A 83 4.02 -3.16 -10.43
CA MET A 83 4.29 -2.10 -11.39
C MET A 83 4.45 -0.74 -10.70
N SER A 84 3.61 -0.43 -9.71
CA SER A 84 3.71 0.82 -8.95
C SER A 84 5.02 0.90 -8.16
N THR A 85 5.44 -0.18 -7.50
CA THR A 85 6.71 -0.21 -6.76
C THR A 85 7.93 -0.26 -7.67
N MET A 86 7.79 -0.80 -8.88
CA MET A 86 8.80 -0.70 -9.93
C MET A 86 9.01 0.76 -10.34
N THR A 87 7.98 1.48 -10.81
CA THR A 87 8.15 2.88 -11.24
C THR A 87 8.72 3.77 -10.14
N THR A 88 8.35 3.49 -8.90
CA THR A 88 8.62 4.38 -7.78
C THR A 88 9.95 4.06 -7.10
N GLY A 89 10.33 2.78 -7.02
CA GLY A 89 11.72 2.40 -6.75
C GLY A 89 12.65 3.00 -7.80
N GLY A 90 12.24 3.01 -9.07
CA GLY A 90 13.01 3.64 -10.13
C GLY A 90 13.22 5.12 -9.95
N PHE A 91 12.20 5.83 -9.47
CA PHE A 91 12.36 7.23 -9.10
C PHE A 91 13.30 7.43 -7.90
N ASP A 92 13.14 6.61 -6.85
CA ASP A 92 13.99 6.65 -5.64
C ASP A 92 15.47 6.42 -5.98
N ASP A 93 15.77 5.58 -6.98
CA ASP A 93 17.12 5.32 -7.48
C ASP A 93 17.60 6.39 -8.47
N LEU A 94 16.72 6.89 -9.34
CA LEU A 94 17.07 7.84 -10.40
C LEU A 94 17.38 9.23 -9.87
N PHE A 95 16.54 9.75 -8.97
CA PHE A 95 16.68 11.12 -8.49
C PHE A 95 18.05 11.42 -7.84
N PRO A 96 18.59 10.61 -6.89
CA PRO A 96 19.86 10.93 -6.27
C PRO A 96 21.01 10.88 -7.27
N VAL A 97 20.95 9.98 -8.25
CA VAL A 97 21.95 9.90 -9.33
C VAL A 97 21.89 11.14 -10.22
N PHE A 98 20.68 11.58 -10.61
CA PHE A 98 20.47 12.82 -11.35
C PHE A 98 20.93 14.06 -10.56
N ALA A 99 20.60 14.13 -9.28
CA ALA A 99 20.98 15.23 -8.41
C ALA A 99 22.51 15.33 -8.24
N ALA A 100 23.20 14.19 -8.11
CA ALA A 100 24.66 14.13 -8.01
C ALA A 100 25.38 14.36 -9.34
N THR A 101 24.71 14.17 -10.47
CA THR A 101 25.30 14.35 -11.81
C THR A 101 25.77 15.78 -12.02
N ASP A 102 26.94 15.94 -12.64
CA ASP A 102 27.57 17.23 -12.93
C ASP A 102 26.69 18.09 -13.86
N ILE A 103 26.69 19.41 -13.63
CA ILE A 103 25.96 20.40 -14.44
C ILE A 103 26.35 20.31 -15.92
N LYS A 104 27.60 19.90 -16.22
CA LYS A 104 28.05 19.70 -17.61
C LYS A 104 27.25 18.62 -18.37
N TYR A 105 26.63 17.69 -17.66
CA TYR A 105 25.77 16.63 -18.22
C TYR A 105 24.30 16.86 -17.90
N ASN A 106 23.91 18.12 -17.68
CA ASN A 106 22.55 18.53 -17.32
C ASN A 106 22.03 17.99 -15.97
N GLY A 107 22.91 17.65 -15.03
CA GLY A 107 22.57 17.31 -13.64
C GLY A 107 22.60 18.52 -12.69
N LEU A 108 22.44 18.30 -11.39
CA LEU A 108 22.36 19.38 -10.38
C LEU A 108 23.65 19.62 -9.59
N SER A 109 24.66 18.75 -9.73
CA SER A 109 25.94 18.77 -9.00
C SER A 109 25.79 18.92 -7.48
N MET A 110 24.76 18.29 -6.92
CA MET A 110 24.49 18.28 -5.48
C MET A 110 25.43 17.33 -4.75
N LYS A 111 25.83 17.73 -3.54
CA LYS A 111 26.59 16.86 -2.64
C LYS A 111 25.66 15.83 -2.00
N THR A 112 26.21 14.69 -1.58
CA THR A 112 25.45 13.67 -0.83
C THR A 112 24.79 14.22 0.44
N SER A 113 25.46 15.15 1.13
CA SER A 113 24.90 15.87 2.30
C SER A 113 23.63 16.66 1.95
N ASP A 114 23.62 17.28 0.78
CA ASP A 114 22.54 18.15 0.33
C ASP A 114 21.32 17.31 -0.04
N ILE A 115 21.54 16.18 -0.73
CA ILE A 115 20.50 15.19 -1.05
C ILE A 115 19.91 14.61 0.24
N GLY A 116 20.75 14.25 1.21
CA GLY A 116 20.30 13.74 2.52
C GLY A 116 19.43 14.76 3.28
N THR A 117 19.84 16.03 3.29
CA THR A 117 19.08 17.11 3.92
C THR A 117 17.74 17.34 3.23
N LEU A 118 17.72 17.33 1.90
CA LEU A 118 16.50 17.44 1.10
C LEU A 118 15.52 16.29 1.41
N TYR A 119 16.02 15.05 1.49
CA TYR A 119 15.22 13.88 1.84
C TYR A 119 14.69 13.93 3.27
N PHE A 120 15.49 14.38 4.23
CA PHE A 120 15.04 14.55 5.60
C PHE A 120 13.89 15.55 5.72
N ALA A 121 14.05 16.75 5.15
CA ALA A 121 13.02 17.79 5.14
C ALA A 121 11.74 17.35 4.41
N THR A 122 11.91 16.63 3.29
CA THR A 122 10.79 16.08 2.53
C THR A 122 10.06 15.00 3.32
N GLY A 123 10.78 14.09 3.97
CA GLY A 123 10.21 12.98 4.74
C GLY A 123 9.30 13.47 5.86
N LEU A 124 9.77 14.45 6.65
CA LEU A 124 8.96 15.06 7.71
C LEU A 124 7.66 15.67 7.16
N THR A 125 7.76 16.39 6.05
CA THR A 125 6.62 17.06 5.43
C THR A 125 5.61 16.05 4.88
N VAL A 126 6.10 15.04 4.16
CA VAL A 126 5.26 14.00 3.55
C VAL A 126 4.55 13.16 4.61
N VAL A 127 5.19 12.84 5.73
CA VAL A 127 4.53 12.12 6.85
C VAL A 127 3.31 12.90 7.33
N VAL A 128 3.46 14.21 7.58
CA VAL A 128 2.34 15.06 8.01
C VAL A 128 1.23 15.09 6.96
N ILE A 129 1.57 15.30 5.69
CA ILE A 129 0.58 15.35 4.59
C ILE A 129 -0.12 14.01 4.42
N GLN A 130 0.60 12.90 4.52
CA GLN A 130 0.03 11.56 4.32
C GLN A 130 -1.04 11.25 5.36
N PHE A 131 -0.73 11.48 6.65
CA PHE A 131 -1.66 11.19 7.74
C PHE A 131 -2.84 12.16 7.82
N THR A 132 -2.65 13.42 7.44
CA THR A 132 -3.69 14.47 7.60
C THR A 132 -4.53 14.68 6.35
N VAL A 133 -3.92 14.73 5.17
CA VAL A 133 -4.57 15.11 3.91
C VAL A 133 -4.97 13.87 3.12
N ILE A 134 -4.02 12.98 2.84
CA ILE A 134 -4.27 11.83 1.95
C ILE A 134 -5.29 10.86 2.54
N THR A 135 -5.21 10.55 3.84
CA THR A 135 -6.23 9.72 4.51
C THR A 135 -7.65 10.25 4.34
N LYS A 136 -7.84 11.58 4.51
CA LYS A 136 -9.14 12.25 4.34
C LYS A 136 -9.61 12.23 2.87
N ILE A 137 -8.68 12.45 1.93
CA ILE A 137 -8.98 12.40 0.49
C ILE A 137 -9.42 10.98 0.09
N VAL A 138 -8.70 9.95 0.53
CA VAL A 138 -9.04 8.54 0.25
C VAL A 138 -10.38 8.17 0.86
N ALA A 139 -10.66 8.59 2.10
CA ALA A 139 -11.96 8.36 2.74
C ALA A 139 -13.12 9.03 2.00
N ARG A 140 -12.91 10.23 1.44
CA ARG A 140 -13.95 11.01 0.74
C ARG A 140 -14.18 10.58 -0.70
N PHE A 141 -13.13 10.31 -1.47
CA PHE A 141 -13.21 10.07 -2.92
C PHE A 141 -13.08 8.58 -3.30
N GLY A 142 -12.67 7.73 -2.36
CA GLY A 142 -12.41 6.31 -2.59
C GLY A 142 -11.02 6.06 -3.19
N ALA A 143 -10.46 4.87 -2.90
CA ALA A 143 -9.10 4.51 -3.27
C ALA A 143 -8.86 4.50 -4.79
N LYS A 144 -9.82 4.01 -5.60
CA LYS A 144 -9.66 3.94 -7.08
C LYS A 144 -9.44 5.30 -7.73
N LYS A 145 -10.25 6.30 -7.39
CA LYS A 145 -10.15 7.65 -7.97
C LYS A 145 -8.86 8.32 -7.53
N VAL A 146 -8.52 8.22 -6.24
CA VAL A 146 -7.29 8.78 -5.70
C VAL A 146 -6.06 8.13 -6.33
N PHE A 147 -6.06 6.81 -6.50
CA PHE A 147 -4.98 6.09 -7.19
C PHE A 147 -4.76 6.62 -8.61
N SER A 148 -5.83 6.76 -9.40
CA SER A 148 -5.74 7.23 -10.79
C SER A 148 -5.19 8.65 -10.85
N VAL A 149 -5.75 9.58 -10.07
CA VAL A 149 -5.29 10.98 -10.04
C VAL A 149 -3.84 11.07 -9.56
N ALA A 150 -3.49 10.36 -8.48
CA ALA A 150 -2.15 10.38 -7.93
C ALA A 150 -1.09 9.85 -8.91
N THR A 151 -1.41 8.77 -9.64
CA THR A 151 -0.50 8.15 -10.61
C THR A 151 -0.30 9.02 -11.86
N VAL A 152 -1.36 9.71 -12.32
CA VAL A 152 -1.27 10.69 -13.42
C VAL A 152 -0.45 11.90 -13.02
N LEU A 153 -0.72 12.45 -11.83
CA LEU A 153 0.06 13.56 -11.28
C LEU A 153 1.55 13.17 -11.21
N PHE A 154 1.84 12.01 -10.61
CA PHE A 154 3.21 11.49 -10.50
C PHE A 154 3.92 11.38 -11.86
N SER A 155 3.20 10.91 -12.89
CA SER A 155 3.73 10.87 -14.25
C SER A 155 4.11 12.25 -14.80
N ILE A 156 3.25 13.25 -14.61
CA ILE A 156 3.54 14.61 -15.09
C ILE A 156 4.76 15.17 -14.36
N GLN A 157 4.83 14.93 -13.05
CA GLN A 157 5.90 15.44 -12.21
C GLN A 157 7.24 14.81 -12.58
N ILE A 158 7.32 13.48 -12.76
CA ILE A 158 8.58 12.80 -13.09
C ILE A 158 9.12 13.23 -14.47
N PHE A 159 8.22 13.48 -15.43
CA PHE A 159 8.59 14.02 -16.74
C PHE A 159 9.18 15.43 -16.64
N LEU A 160 8.63 16.28 -15.74
CA LEU A 160 9.10 17.65 -15.55
C LEU A 160 10.37 17.74 -14.71
N LEU A 161 10.74 16.72 -13.94
CA LEU A 161 11.86 16.77 -12.99
C LEU A 161 13.18 17.29 -13.60
N PRO A 162 13.64 16.82 -14.78
CA PRO A 162 14.95 17.24 -15.31
C PRO A 162 14.97 18.72 -15.73
N THR A 163 13.80 19.36 -15.86
CA THR A 163 13.72 20.80 -16.14
C THR A 163 14.24 21.66 -14.98
N THR A 164 14.34 21.10 -13.77
CA THR A 164 14.89 21.78 -12.58
C THR A 164 16.34 22.23 -12.77
N ASN A 165 17.12 21.55 -13.61
CA ASN A 165 18.48 21.97 -13.95
C ASN A 165 18.55 23.35 -14.66
N LYS A 166 17.44 23.83 -15.24
CA LYS A 166 17.40 25.18 -15.84
C LYS A 166 17.39 26.30 -14.79
N ILE A 167 17.17 25.99 -13.52
CA ILE A 167 17.13 26.95 -12.43
C ILE A 167 18.55 27.31 -11.99
N LYS A 168 19.00 28.53 -12.29
CA LYS A 168 20.35 29.01 -11.94
C LYS A 168 20.45 29.58 -10.51
N ASN A 169 19.36 30.10 -9.96
CA ASN A 169 19.36 30.66 -8.61
C ASN A 169 19.33 29.52 -7.58
N ARG A 170 20.39 29.42 -6.77
CA ARG A 170 20.56 28.34 -5.79
C ARG A 170 19.42 28.28 -4.78
N THR A 171 19.00 29.41 -4.21
CA THR A 171 17.91 29.43 -3.22
C THR A 171 16.59 28.97 -3.84
N PHE A 172 16.28 29.46 -5.04
CA PHE A 172 15.07 29.06 -5.75
C PHE A 172 15.10 27.58 -6.16
N LEU A 173 16.26 27.06 -6.57
CA LEU A 173 16.45 25.63 -6.87
C LEU A 173 16.14 24.77 -5.64
N TRP A 174 16.66 25.13 -4.46
CA TRP A 174 16.39 24.40 -3.21
C TRP A 174 14.90 24.35 -2.87
N VAL A 175 14.21 25.49 -2.95
CA VAL A 175 12.77 25.56 -2.69
C VAL A 175 11.99 24.74 -3.73
N ALA A 176 12.34 24.87 -5.01
CA ALA A 176 11.69 24.14 -6.09
C ALA A 176 11.88 22.63 -5.95
N LEU A 177 13.10 22.17 -5.61
CA LEU A 177 13.39 20.76 -5.38
C LEU A 177 12.62 20.23 -4.18
N TRP A 178 12.61 20.94 -3.06
CA TRP A 178 11.85 20.52 -1.88
C TRP A 178 10.35 20.41 -2.17
N LEU A 179 9.75 21.43 -2.81
CA LEU A 179 8.34 21.39 -3.19
C LEU A 179 8.03 20.24 -4.17
N THR A 180 8.88 20.06 -5.19
CA THR A 180 8.71 18.99 -6.19
C THR A 180 8.83 17.61 -5.54
N GLN A 181 9.80 17.41 -4.65
CA GLN A 181 9.99 16.17 -3.90
C GLN A 181 8.81 15.88 -2.97
N CYS A 182 8.30 16.89 -2.25
CA CYS A 182 7.10 16.76 -1.42
C CYS A 182 5.89 16.34 -2.24
N LEU A 183 5.64 16.99 -3.38
CA LEU A 183 4.53 16.68 -4.27
C LEU A 183 4.64 15.25 -4.83
N MET A 184 5.81 14.91 -5.41
CA MET A 184 6.05 13.58 -5.99
C MET A 184 5.91 12.48 -4.96
N ARG A 185 6.53 12.62 -3.78
CA ARG A 185 6.50 11.58 -2.75
C ARG A 185 5.11 11.42 -2.13
N THR A 186 4.35 12.51 -2.03
CA THR A 186 2.95 12.46 -1.58
C THR A 186 2.08 11.71 -2.58
N THR A 187 2.13 12.06 -3.87
CA THR A 187 1.31 11.39 -4.92
C THR A 187 1.71 9.92 -5.06
N TYR A 188 3.00 9.65 -5.09
CA TYR A 188 3.54 8.30 -5.05
C TYR A 188 3.00 7.48 -3.87
N ASN A 189 3.21 7.93 -2.63
CA ASN A 189 2.83 7.18 -1.43
C ASN A 189 1.30 6.99 -1.35
N ALA A 190 0.52 7.98 -1.78
CA ALA A 190 -0.93 7.86 -1.92
C ALA A 190 -1.32 6.74 -2.90
N GLY A 191 -0.63 6.63 -4.03
CA GLY A 191 -0.83 5.56 -5.00
C GLY A 191 -0.59 4.17 -4.40
N VAL A 192 0.58 3.95 -3.79
CA VAL A 192 0.93 2.68 -3.13
C VAL A 192 -0.06 2.32 -2.03
N MET A 193 -0.47 3.30 -1.21
CA MET A 193 -1.50 3.13 -0.18
C MET A 193 -2.82 2.63 -0.79
N CYS A 194 -3.28 3.23 -1.88
CA CYS A 194 -4.51 2.81 -2.54
C CYS A 194 -4.42 1.40 -3.12
N VAL A 195 -3.27 0.99 -3.66
CA VAL A 195 -3.09 -0.39 -4.15
C VAL A 195 -3.10 -1.40 -3.01
N ASN A 196 -2.49 -1.07 -1.87
CA ASN A 196 -2.60 -1.91 -0.66
C ASN A 196 -4.07 -2.05 -0.21
N ILE A 197 -4.88 -1.00 -0.34
CA ILE A 197 -6.33 -1.10 -0.10
C ILE A 197 -6.99 -2.07 -1.09
N PHE A 198 -6.63 -2.02 -2.39
CA PHE A 198 -7.18 -2.95 -3.39
C PHE A 198 -6.85 -4.41 -3.08
N ILE A 199 -5.61 -4.68 -2.66
CA ILE A 199 -5.17 -6.02 -2.26
C ILE A 199 -6.00 -6.51 -1.08
N ASN A 200 -6.10 -5.70 -0.02
CA ASN A 200 -6.83 -6.05 1.20
C ASN A 200 -8.33 -6.24 0.95
N ASN A 201 -8.93 -5.42 0.09
CA ASN A 201 -10.35 -5.53 -0.26
C ASN A 201 -10.65 -6.70 -1.21
N SER A 202 -9.64 -7.23 -1.90
CA SER A 202 -9.82 -8.34 -2.84
C SER A 202 -9.90 -9.71 -2.16
N VAL A 203 -9.50 -9.83 -0.90
CA VAL A 203 -9.32 -11.12 -0.22
C VAL A 203 -10.18 -11.21 1.05
N ASP A 204 -10.45 -12.43 1.48
CA ASP A 204 -11.14 -12.70 2.74
C ASP A 204 -10.18 -12.41 3.92
N SER A 205 -10.71 -12.02 5.09
CA SER A 205 -9.88 -11.55 6.22
C SER A 205 -8.88 -12.62 6.72
N GLU A 206 -9.21 -13.90 6.60
CA GLU A 206 -8.33 -15.03 6.95
C GLU A 206 -7.11 -15.17 6.02
N GLN A 207 -7.15 -14.59 4.82
CA GLN A 207 -6.11 -14.71 3.80
C GLN A 207 -5.26 -13.44 3.68
N LEU A 208 -5.52 -12.41 4.48
CA LEU A 208 -4.81 -11.11 4.40
C LEU A 208 -3.30 -11.24 4.61
N GLY A 209 -2.86 -12.12 5.51
CA GLY A 209 -1.43 -12.34 5.75
C GLY A 209 -0.72 -12.89 4.52
N VAL A 210 -1.26 -13.96 3.92
CA VAL A 210 -0.70 -14.58 2.71
C VAL A 210 -0.76 -13.61 1.52
N ALA A 211 -1.88 -12.89 1.38
CA ALA A 211 -2.08 -11.90 0.33
C ALA A 211 -1.04 -10.77 0.38
N ASN A 212 -0.80 -10.19 1.56
CA ASN A 212 0.19 -9.14 1.73
C ASN A 212 1.62 -9.67 1.58
N GLY A 213 1.91 -10.90 2.04
CA GLY A 213 3.19 -11.56 1.81
C GLY A 213 3.50 -11.70 0.32
N LEU A 214 2.56 -12.23 -0.46
CA LEU A 214 2.69 -12.34 -1.92
C LEU A 214 2.85 -10.97 -2.59
N ALA A 215 2.05 -9.98 -2.18
CA ALA A 215 2.15 -8.62 -2.70
C ALA A 215 3.54 -8.02 -2.45
N LEU A 216 4.07 -8.16 -1.22
CA LEU A 216 5.41 -7.68 -0.87
C LEU A 216 6.49 -8.37 -1.70
N SER A 217 6.41 -9.68 -1.92
CA SER A 217 7.33 -10.42 -2.79
C SER A 217 7.31 -9.88 -4.23
N VAL A 218 6.13 -9.68 -4.81
CA VAL A 218 5.97 -9.07 -6.14
C VAL A 218 6.53 -7.65 -6.17
N SER A 219 6.29 -6.86 -5.11
CA SER A 219 6.84 -5.51 -4.98
C SER A 219 8.36 -5.50 -4.96
N SER A 220 8.99 -6.42 -4.22
CA SER A 220 10.44 -6.55 -4.14
C SER A 220 11.05 -6.91 -5.48
N ILE A 221 10.43 -7.83 -6.23
CA ILE A 221 10.84 -8.15 -7.61
C ILE A 221 10.76 -6.89 -8.49
N GLY A 222 9.64 -6.16 -8.42
CA GLY A 222 9.44 -4.92 -9.17
C GLY A 222 10.52 -3.87 -8.85
N ARG A 223 10.85 -3.68 -7.57
CA ARG A 223 11.94 -2.78 -7.15
C ARG A 223 13.29 -3.20 -7.68
N SER A 224 13.65 -4.49 -7.57
CA SER A 224 14.91 -5.00 -8.11
C SER A 224 15.04 -4.80 -9.62
N LEU A 225 13.98 -5.09 -10.39
CA LEU A 225 13.96 -4.85 -11.83
C LEU A 225 14.09 -3.36 -12.16
N SER A 226 13.49 -2.50 -11.32
CA SER A 226 13.59 -1.07 -11.50
C SER A 226 15.02 -0.56 -11.33
N SER A 227 15.70 -0.92 -10.25
CA SER A 227 17.07 -0.45 -9.98
C SER A 227 18.02 -0.81 -11.11
N ILE A 228 17.88 -2.03 -11.66
CA ILE A 228 18.66 -2.50 -12.81
C ILE A 228 18.32 -1.67 -14.06
N SER A 229 17.04 -1.59 -14.43
CA SER A 229 16.61 -0.96 -15.68
C SER A 229 16.88 0.55 -15.71
N VAL A 230 16.61 1.26 -14.62
CA VAL A 230 16.82 2.70 -14.50
C VAL A 230 18.31 3.04 -14.53
N GLY A 231 19.15 2.29 -13.83
CA GLY A 231 20.59 2.51 -13.84
C GLY A 231 21.18 2.37 -15.25
N LEU A 232 20.78 1.33 -16.00
CA LEU A 232 21.19 1.13 -17.39
C LEU A 232 20.68 2.23 -18.31
N ALA A 233 19.38 2.56 -18.22
CA ALA A 233 18.76 3.58 -19.06
C ALA A 233 19.38 4.96 -18.85
N TYR A 234 19.63 5.35 -17.59
CA TYR A 234 20.22 6.65 -17.27
C TYR A 234 21.70 6.72 -17.66
N SER A 235 22.47 5.64 -17.44
CA SER A 235 23.88 5.59 -17.86
C SER A 235 24.03 5.70 -19.38
N TRP A 236 23.18 4.99 -20.14
CA TRP A 236 23.16 5.08 -21.60
C TRP A 236 22.78 6.49 -22.08
N SER A 237 21.76 7.08 -21.45
CA SER A 237 21.34 8.47 -21.69
C SER A 237 22.46 9.48 -21.45
N LEU A 238 23.19 9.37 -20.33
CA LEU A 238 24.33 10.25 -20.03
C LEU A 238 25.48 10.11 -21.03
N ASN A 239 25.73 8.91 -21.55
CA ASN A 239 26.72 8.73 -22.62
C ASN A 239 26.35 9.50 -23.90
N ASN A 240 25.05 9.58 -24.23
CA ASN A 240 24.59 10.39 -25.36
C ASN A 240 24.79 11.89 -25.11
N VAL A 241 24.51 12.36 -23.88
CA VAL A 241 24.77 13.75 -23.47
C VAL A 241 26.28 14.07 -23.52
N LYS A 242 27.13 13.13 -23.08
CA LYS A 242 28.59 13.28 -23.16
C LYS A 242 29.08 13.42 -24.60
N LYS A 243 28.62 12.57 -25.52
CA LYS A 243 28.94 12.67 -26.96
C LYS A 243 28.56 14.04 -27.53
N ARG A 244 27.40 14.57 -27.12
CA ARG A 244 26.94 15.91 -27.51
C ARG A 244 27.91 16.99 -27.03
N SER A 245 28.38 16.89 -25.78
CA SER A 245 29.36 17.81 -25.23
C SER A 245 30.71 17.76 -25.95
N SER A 246 31.08 16.59 -26.49
CA SER A 246 32.32 16.38 -27.26
C SER A 246 32.21 16.71 -28.76
N LYS A 247 31.09 17.30 -29.22
CA LYS A 247 30.79 17.57 -30.65
C LYS A 247 30.78 16.32 -31.55
N GLU A 248 30.57 15.14 -30.97
CA GLU A 248 30.31 13.91 -31.74
C GLU A 248 28.83 13.81 -32.12
N SER A 249 28.49 12.93 -33.07
CA SER A 249 27.11 12.65 -33.45
C SER A 249 26.33 12.13 -32.23
N SER A 250 25.44 12.97 -31.70
CA SER A 250 24.64 12.68 -30.51
C SER A 250 23.16 12.69 -30.84
N LEU A 251 22.40 11.78 -30.24
CA LEU A 251 20.94 11.85 -30.24
C LEU A 251 20.50 12.97 -29.28
N GLY A 252 19.64 13.87 -29.77
CA GLY A 252 19.01 14.91 -28.95
C GLY A 252 17.84 14.37 -28.13
N PHE A 253 16.98 15.27 -27.67
CA PHE A 253 15.68 14.88 -27.09
C PHE A 253 14.94 13.93 -28.05
N PRO A 254 14.36 12.80 -27.58
CA PRO A 254 14.15 12.38 -26.18
C PRO A 254 15.24 11.47 -25.58
N PHE A 255 16.35 11.22 -26.28
CA PHE A 255 17.40 10.26 -25.86
C PHE A 255 18.54 10.88 -25.04
N ASN A 256 18.32 12.11 -24.55
CA ASN A 256 19.20 12.83 -23.64
C ASN A 256 18.87 12.51 -22.18
N GLU A 257 19.25 13.36 -21.22
CA GLU A 257 19.04 13.18 -19.77
C GLU A 257 17.58 12.89 -19.36
N TYR A 258 16.60 13.21 -20.22
CA TYR A 258 15.17 12.94 -20.00
C TYR A 258 14.78 11.49 -20.25
N PHE A 259 15.60 10.69 -20.95
CA PHE A 259 15.22 9.36 -21.43
C PHE A 259 14.71 8.44 -20.31
N ALA A 260 15.45 8.32 -19.20
CA ALA A 260 15.03 7.50 -18.06
C ALA A 260 13.74 8.01 -17.41
N PHE A 261 13.57 9.34 -17.30
CA PHE A 261 12.38 9.97 -16.76
C PHE A 261 11.15 9.76 -17.66
N ILE A 262 11.33 9.80 -18.98
CA ILE A 262 10.28 9.53 -19.97
C ILE A 262 9.83 8.08 -19.88
N ILE A 263 10.75 7.12 -19.75
CA ILE A 263 10.40 5.70 -19.57
C ILE A 263 9.56 5.51 -18.31
N LEU A 264 9.98 6.08 -17.18
CA LEU A 264 9.23 5.98 -15.92
C LEU A 264 7.87 6.70 -16.01
N SER A 265 7.81 7.86 -16.66
CA SER A 265 6.55 8.57 -16.91
C SER A 265 5.58 7.71 -17.74
N PHE A 266 6.05 7.14 -18.84
CA PHE A 266 5.22 6.30 -19.71
C PHE A 266 4.72 5.06 -18.97
N LEU A 267 5.58 4.43 -18.17
CA LEU A 267 5.21 3.29 -17.33
C LEU A 267 4.13 3.68 -16.30
N SER A 268 4.23 4.87 -15.68
CA SER A 268 3.22 5.40 -14.77
C SER A 268 1.85 5.60 -15.45
N ILE A 269 1.84 6.10 -16.69
CA ILE A 269 0.61 6.24 -17.47
C ILE A 269 0.02 4.86 -17.78
N LEU A 270 0.85 3.90 -18.19
CA LEU A 270 0.42 2.53 -18.44
C LEU A 270 -0.23 1.91 -17.20
N ILE A 271 0.32 2.14 -16.01
CA ILE A 271 -0.27 1.69 -14.73
C ILE A 271 -1.67 2.28 -14.53
N THR A 272 -1.87 3.56 -14.85
CA THR A 272 -3.19 4.19 -14.76
C THR A 272 -4.19 3.56 -15.73
N VAL A 273 -3.75 3.23 -16.94
CA VAL A 273 -4.58 2.51 -17.93
C VAL A 273 -4.94 1.13 -17.42
N VAL A 274 -3.98 0.37 -16.89
CA VAL A 274 -4.23 -0.96 -16.31
C VAL A 274 -5.21 -0.86 -15.12
N ALA A 275 -5.06 0.15 -14.27
CA ALA A 275 -5.96 0.37 -13.13
C ALA A 275 -7.37 0.79 -13.53
N SER A 276 -7.56 1.29 -14.75
CA SER A 276 -8.89 1.60 -15.27
C SER A 276 -9.73 0.35 -15.49
N PHE A 277 -9.11 -0.81 -15.74
CA PHE A 277 -9.79 -2.11 -15.83
C PHE A 277 -10.26 -2.68 -14.47
N LEU A 278 -9.82 -2.09 -13.36
CA LEU A 278 -10.19 -2.56 -12.03
C LEU A 278 -11.67 -2.20 -11.73
N PRO A 279 -12.51 -3.14 -11.26
CA PRO A 279 -13.92 -2.84 -11.00
C PRO A 279 -14.07 -1.89 -9.80
N GLU A 280 -15.08 -1.02 -9.82
CA GLU A 280 -15.32 -0.06 -8.71
C GLU A 280 -15.67 -0.73 -7.38
N SER A 281 -16.14 -1.99 -7.44
CA SER A 281 -16.44 -2.82 -6.27
C SER A 281 -15.24 -3.01 -5.33
N ILE A 282 -14.01 -2.84 -5.83
CA ILE A 282 -12.80 -2.99 -5.03
C ILE A 282 -12.59 -1.88 -3.98
N ASN A 283 -13.33 -0.77 -4.09
CA ASN A 283 -13.31 0.28 -3.07
C ASN A 283 -13.98 -0.18 -1.76
N LYS A 284 -14.81 -1.22 -1.80
CA LYS A 284 -15.51 -1.76 -0.64
C LYS A 284 -14.75 -2.97 -0.11
N LYS A 285 -14.59 -3.04 1.22
CA LYS A 285 -14.04 -4.22 1.88
C LYS A 285 -14.95 -5.41 1.64
N LYS A 286 -14.39 -6.55 1.27
CA LYS A 286 -15.16 -7.80 1.14
C LYS A 286 -15.66 -8.21 2.53
N ILE A 287 -16.99 -8.24 2.70
CA ILE A 287 -17.62 -8.64 3.95
C ILE A 287 -17.46 -10.18 4.09
N PRO A 288 -17.06 -10.70 5.26
CA PRO A 288 -16.96 -12.14 5.47
C PRO A 288 -18.30 -12.83 5.19
N GLU A 289 -18.29 -13.93 4.44
CA GLU A 289 -19.50 -14.71 4.13
C GLU A 289 -20.24 -15.20 5.39
N CYS A 290 -19.57 -15.30 6.55
CA CYS A 290 -20.22 -15.65 7.80
C CYS A 290 -21.21 -14.58 8.28
N ILE A 291 -20.97 -13.29 7.98
CA ILE A 291 -21.84 -12.18 8.38
C ILE A 291 -23.04 -12.08 7.42
N THR A 292 -22.83 -12.30 6.12
CA THR A 292 -23.92 -12.29 5.12
C THR A 292 -24.91 -13.44 5.29
N LYS A 293 -24.48 -14.55 5.91
CA LYS A 293 -25.36 -15.69 6.22
C LYS A 293 -26.13 -15.55 7.52
N ILE A 294 -25.83 -14.55 8.35
CA ILE A 294 -26.71 -14.16 9.46
C ILE A 294 -27.87 -13.37 8.82
N LYS A 295 -28.89 -14.10 8.34
CA LYS A 295 -30.24 -13.53 8.29
C LYS A 295 -30.57 -13.22 9.74
N ILE A 296 -30.39 -11.96 10.16
CA ILE A 296 -30.98 -11.49 11.41
C ILE A 296 -32.50 -11.63 11.19
N PRO A 297 -33.19 -12.54 11.89
CA PRO A 297 -34.65 -12.62 11.77
C PRO A 297 -35.23 -11.26 12.16
N GLU A 298 -36.20 -10.76 11.40
CA GLU A 298 -36.86 -9.47 11.63
C GLU A 298 -37.41 -9.29 13.06
N SER A 299 -37.57 -10.39 13.81
CA SER A 299 -37.94 -10.38 15.22
C SER A 299 -36.93 -9.66 16.13
N ILE A 300 -35.65 -9.59 15.77
CA ILE A 300 -34.62 -8.93 16.60
C ILE A 300 -34.65 -7.40 16.43
N TYR A 301 -35.17 -6.88 15.31
CA TYR A 301 -35.33 -5.42 15.14
C TYR A 301 -36.44 -4.83 16.02
N LYS A 302 -37.42 -5.63 16.43
CA LYS A 302 -38.57 -5.14 17.23
C LYS A 302 -38.34 -5.15 18.73
N GLU A 303 -37.30 -5.81 19.23
CA GLU A 303 -37.09 -5.99 20.68
C GLU A 303 -36.11 -4.97 21.29
N LYS A 304 -35.63 -4.00 20.51
CA LYS A 304 -34.62 -3.02 20.99
C LYS A 304 -34.85 -1.57 20.53
N ILE A 305 -36.11 -1.17 20.37
CA ILE A 305 -36.48 0.25 20.36
C ILE A 305 -37.28 0.49 21.64
N PRO A 306 -36.68 1.07 22.70
CA PRO A 306 -37.48 1.68 23.75
C PRO A 306 -38.30 2.82 23.13
N GLU A 307 -39.62 2.82 23.35
CA GLU A 307 -40.58 3.87 22.98
C GLU A 307 -40.31 5.19 23.73
N GLU A 308 -39.12 5.78 23.63
CA GLU A 308 -38.79 7.03 24.34
C GLU A 308 -38.16 8.12 23.45
N ILE A 309 -38.28 8.00 22.12
CA ILE A 309 -37.84 9.06 21.18
C ILE A 309 -38.88 9.31 20.08
N GLU A 310 -40.16 9.36 20.45
CA GLU A 310 -41.23 9.88 19.57
C GLU A 310 -41.88 11.18 20.11
N GLU A 311 -41.27 11.83 21.11
CA GLU A 311 -41.84 13.06 21.72
C GLU A 311 -40.86 14.25 21.84
N LYS A 312 -39.88 14.39 20.93
CA LYS A 312 -39.13 15.67 20.77
C LYS A 312 -38.90 16.08 19.33
N SER A 313 -39.91 15.87 18.49
CA SER A 313 -40.11 16.55 17.20
C SER A 313 -41.13 17.68 17.35
N THR A 314 -40.93 18.60 18.29
CA THR A 314 -41.65 19.89 18.35
C THR A 314 -40.93 20.85 19.29
N LEU A 315 -39.90 21.54 18.77
CA LEU A 315 -39.50 22.93 19.06
C LEU A 315 -38.25 23.29 18.24
#